data_AF-A0A4Z2D8A3-F1
#
_entry.id   AF-A0A4Z2D8A3-F1
#
_cell.length_a   1.000
_cell.length_b   1.000
_cell.length_c   1.000
_cell.angle_alpha   90.00
_cell.angle_beta   90.00
_cell.angle_gamma   90.00
#
_symmetry.space_group_name_H-M   'P 1'
#
loop_
_entity.id
_entity.type
_entity.pdbx_description
1 polymer ?
#
loop_
_entity_poly.entity_id
_entity_poly.type
_entity_poly.pdbx_seq_one_letter_code
_entity_poly.pdbx_strand_id
1 'polypeptide(L)'
;MYKLPSLLLHSCSITCILIAIIGNKWNCGGLFTTCLEYFRTISLLLIIMFSIGIGLLFFSFILNFITICNESLDYNPTFVTIKLMILLIGSSSIFTALFIYMNHFDNERSRTLCTIGVMLAVQAVILNLFNCTSKQKQSYK
;
A
#
# COMPACT_ATOMS: atom_id res chain seq x y z
N MET A 1 16.70 -1.41 -16.09
CA MET A 1 16.10 -0.05 -16.23
C MET A 1 14.65 0.07 -15.73
N TYR A 2 13.97 -0.99 -15.25
CA TYR A 2 12.58 -0.90 -14.76
C TYR A 2 12.41 -0.82 -13.22
N LYS A 3 13.52 -0.89 -12.46
CA LYS A 3 13.49 -0.85 -10.97
C LYS A 3 13.14 0.54 -10.42
N LEU A 4 13.62 1.58 -11.09
CA LEU A 4 13.45 3.00 -10.71
C LEU A 4 11.98 3.49 -10.80
N PRO A 5 11.23 3.22 -11.90
CA PRO A 5 9.82 3.62 -11.95
C PRO A 5 8.94 2.88 -10.94
N SER A 6 9.25 1.60 -10.62
CA SER A 6 8.54 0.85 -9.57
C SER A 6 8.76 1.45 -8.18
N LEU A 7 9.99 1.88 -7.87
CA LEU A 7 10.32 2.55 -6.61
C LEU A 7 9.59 3.89 -6.48
N LEU A 8 9.58 4.70 -7.54
CA LEU A 8 8.87 5.97 -7.58
C LEU A 8 7.36 5.79 -7.37
N LEU A 9 6.74 4.81 -8.05
CA LEU A 9 5.33 4.49 -7.86
C LEU A 9 5.02 4.09 -6.41
N HIS A 10 5.88 3.26 -5.81
CA HIS A 10 5.69 2.82 -4.43
C HIS A 10 5.80 4.00 -3.46
N SER A 11 6.81 4.87 -3.62
CA SER A 11 6.99 6.07 -2.81
C SER A 11 5.81 7.04 -2.93
N CYS A 12 5.32 7.27 -4.15
CA CYS A 12 4.13 8.10 -4.39
C CYS A 12 2.90 7.49 -3.72
N SER A 13 2.72 6.17 -3.81
CA SER A 13 1.60 5.47 -3.18
C SER A 13 1.60 5.65 -1.65
N ILE A 14 2.74 5.45 -0.98
CA ILE A 14 2.88 5.64 0.47
C ILE A 14 2.55 7.09 0.86
N THR A 15 3.07 8.06 0.10
CA THR A 15 2.85 9.49 0.37
C THR A 15 1.37 9.85 0.22
N CYS A 16 0.70 9.37 -0.84
CA CYS A 16 -0.73 9.57 -1.03
C CYS A 16 -1.57 8.95 0.10
N ILE A 17 -1.22 7.75 0.56
CA ILE A 17 -1.91 7.08 1.68
C ILE A 17 -1.75 7.91 2.97
N LEU A 18 -0.55 8.41 3.26
CA LEU A 18 -0.31 9.28 4.42
C LEU A 18 -1.12 10.57 4.35
N ILE A 19 -1.16 11.23 3.19
CA ILE A 19 -1.97 12.43 2.98
C ILE A 19 -3.45 12.12 3.17
N ALA A 20 -3.94 10.97 2.71
CA ALA A 20 -5.33 10.56 2.89
C ALA A 20 -5.68 10.34 4.37
N ILE A 21 -4.77 9.76 5.16
CA ILE A 21 -4.95 9.52 6.60
C ILE A 21 -4.92 10.81 7.42
N ILE A 22 -3.98 11.70 7.12
CA ILE A 22 -3.82 12.98 7.83
C ILE A 22 -4.89 14.00 7.40
N GLY A 23 -5.40 13.89 6.18
CA GLY A 23 -6.37 14.82 5.63
C GLY A 23 -7.68 14.82 6.42
N ASN A 24 -8.19 16.00 6.76
CA ASN A 24 -9.46 16.17 7.47
C ASN A 24 -10.69 16.08 6.55
N LYS A 25 -10.61 15.30 5.48
CA LYS A 25 -11.69 15.14 4.48
C LYS A 25 -12.44 13.80 4.64
N TRP A 26 -12.39 13.19 5.82
CA TRP A 26 -13.23 12.05 6.16
C TRP A 26 -14.67 12.52 6.35
N ASN A 27 -15.63 11.59 6.28
CA ASN A 27 -17.07 11.95 6.37
C ASN A 27 -17.41 12.71 7.68
N CYS A 28 -16.70 12.39 8.74
CA CYS A 28 -16.74 12.96 10.07
C CYS A 28 -15.78 14.14 10.29
N GLY A 29 -14.93 14.49 9.31
CA GLY A 29 -13.81 15.43 9.47
C GLY A 29 -12.45 14.74 9.53
N GLY A 30 -11.78 14.75 10.69
CA GLY A 30 -10.46 14.15 10.89
C GLY A 30 -10.54 12.74 11.50
N LEU A 31 -9.77 11.78 10.95
CA LEU A 31 -9.78 10.39 11.43
C LEU A 31 -9.37 10.28 12.90
N PHE A 32 -8.36 11.06 13.32
CA PHE A 32 -7.84 11.07 14.69
C PHE A 32 -8.56 12.02 15.65
N THR A 33 -9.48 12.83 15.14
CA THR A 33 -10.17 13.86 15.95
C THR A 33 -11.65 13.52 16.03
N THR A 34 -12.46 14.12 15.18
CA THR A 34 -13.92 14.06 15.19
C THR A 34 -14.45 12.66 14.87
N CYS A 35 -13.76 11.87 14.05
CA CYS A 35 -14.16 10.48 13.80
C CYS A 35 -13.94 9.59 15.01
N LEU A 36 -12.80 9.75 15.69
CA LEU A 36 -12.46 8.95 16.85
C LEU A 36 -13.40 9.23 18.02
N GLU A 37 -13.93 10.44 18.12
CA GLU A 37 -14.90 10.84 19.14
C GLU A 37 -16.28 10.22 18.90
N TYR A 38 -16.78 10.24 17.66
CA TYR A 38 -18.13 9.75 17.33
C TYR A 38 -18.19 8.24 17.04
N PHE A 39 -17.16 7.69 16.35
CA PHE A 39 -17.10 6.30 15.88
C PHE A 39 -15.89 5.56 16.46
N ARG A 40 -15.66 5.72 17.77
CA ARG A 40 -14.44 5.27 18.46
C ARG A 40 -13.96 3.87 18.09
N THR A 41 -14.83 2.86 18.15
CA THR A 41 -14.44 1.46 17.88
C THR A 41 -13.97 1.26 16.44
N ILE A 42 -14.70 1.81 15.47
CA ILE A 42 -14.40 1.63 14.04
C ILE A 42 -13.21 2.48 13.63
N SER A 43 -13.15 3.74 14.06
CA SER A 43 -11.99 4.61 13.80
C SER A 43 -10.70 4.02 14.38
N LEU A 44 -10.75 3.44 15.58
CA LEU A 44 -9.59 2.80 16.20
C LEU A 44 -9.16 1.55 15.44
N LEU A 45 -10.12 0.71 14.98
CA LEU A 45 -9.84 -0.42 14.10
C LEU A 45 -9.16 0.03 12.79
N LEU A 46 -9.70 1.07 12.14
CA LEU A 46 -9.13 1.64 10.91
C LEU A 46 -7.70 2.14 11.14
N ILE A 47 -7.47 2.90 12.21
CA ILE A 47 -6.14 3.42 12.56
C ILE A 47 -5.14 2.27 12.74
N ILE A 48 -5.52 1.20 13.44
CA ILE A 48 -4.66 0.02 13.63
C ILE A 48 -4.35 -0.63 12.28
N MET A 49 -5.36 -0.91 11.45
CA MET A 49 -5.13 -1.55 10.15
C MET A 49 -4.27 -0.69 9.21
N PHE A 50 -4.52 0.62 9.15
CA PHE A 50 -3.69 1.54 8.36
C PHE A 50 -2.26 1.61 8.87
N SER A 51 -2.05 1.65 10.20
CA SER A 51 -0.71 1.71 10.77
C SER A 51 0.11 0.44 10.49
N ILE A 52 -0.50 -0.74 10.60
CA ILE A 52 0.13 -2.03 10.25
C ILE A 52 0.44 -2.08 8.75
N GLY A 53 -0.54 -1.71 7.91
CA GLY A 53 -0.38 -1.69 6.46
C GLY A 53 0.74 -0.76 5.99
N ILE A 54 0.79 0.48 6.50
CA ILE A 54 1.86 1.44 6.20
C ILE A 54 3.21 0.91 6.69
N GLY A 55 3.28 0.33 7.89
CA GLY A 55 4.51 -0.24 8.42
C GLY A 55 5.09 -1.32 7.49
N LEU A 56 4.24 -2.23 7.01
CA LEU A 56 4.64 -3.28 6.06
C LEU A 56 5.05 -2.72 4.69
N LEU A 57 4.33 -1.72 4.17
CA LEU A 57 4.70 -1.06 2.91
C LEU A 57 6.04 -0.31 3.04
N PHE A 58 6.26 0.38 4.16
CA PHE A 58 7.52 1.08 4.43
C PHE A 58 8.69 0.11 4.54
N PHE A 59 8.50 -1.03 5.20
CA PHE A 59 9.52 -2.08 5.25
C PHE A 59 9.83 -2.63 3.84
N SER A 60 8.80 -2.86 3.03
CA SER A 60 8.97 -3.27 1.62
C SER A 60 9.71 -2.20 0.79
N PHE A 61 9.48 -0.92 1.06
CA PHE A 61 10.20 0.19 0.43
C PHE A 61 11.70 0.16 0.77
N ILE A 62 12.06 -0.05 2.04
CA ILE A 62 13.47 -0.20 2.45
C ILE A 62 14.13 -1.38 1.75
N LEU A 63 13.46 -2.54 1.69
CA LEU A 63 13.98 -3.71 0.98
C LEU A 63 14.20 -3.42 -0.51
N ASN A 64 13.32 -2.65 -1.15
CA ASN A 64 13.51 -2.23 -2.54
C ASN A 64 14.73 -1.30 -2.70
N PHE A 65 14.94 -0.37 -1.77
CA PHE A 65 16.11 0.49 -1.77
C PHE A 65 17.41 -0.32 -1.66
N ILE A 66 17.46 -1.27 -0.73
CA ILE A 66 18.61 -2.17 -0.55
C ILE A 66 18.86 -3.00 -1.82
N THR A 67 17.79 -3.48 -2.48
CA THR A 67 17.90 -4.27 -3.73
C THR A 67 18.48 -3.44 -4.89
N ILE A 68 18.22 -2.13 -4.92
CA ILE A 68 18.78 -1.23 -5.93
C ILE A 68 20.27 -0.99 -5.65
N CYS A 69 20.64 -0.78 -4.38
CA CYS A 69 22.04 -0.61 -3.99
C CYS A 69 22.86 -1.90 -4.12
N ASN A 70 22.23 -3.07 -4.04
CA ASN A 70 22.92 -4.35 -4.08
C ASN A 70 22.17 -5.37 -4.94
N GLU A 71 22.48 -5.39 -6.24
CA GLU A 71 21.81 -6.27 -7.22
C GLU A 71 22.06 -7.76 -6.99
N SER A 72 23.09 -8.12 -6.22
CA SER A 72 23.38 -9.53 -5.89
C SER A 72 22.27 -10.22 -5.09
N LEU A 73 21.47 -9.45 -4.33
CA LEU A 73 20.33 -9.98 -3.58
C LEU A 73 19.17 -10.40 -4.47
N ASP A 74 19.07 -9.84 -5.67
CA ASP A 74 17.98 -10.05 -6.62
C ASP A 74 18.08 -11.41 -7.35
N TYR A 75 19.21 -12.12 -7.17
CA TYR A 75 19.42 -13.49 -7.64
C TYR A 75 18.80 -14.53 -6.72
N ASN A 76 18.54 -14.18 -5.45
CA ASN A 76 17.94 -15.10 -4.49
C ASN A 76 16.41 -15.11 -4.66
N PRO A 77 15.80 -16.19 -5.18
CA PRO A 77 14.36 -16.23 -5.44
C PRO A 77 13.54 -16.10 -4.14
N THR A 78 14.05 -16.63 -3.03
CA THR A 78 13.40 -16.54 -1.72
C THR A 78 13.23 -15.10 -1.24
N PHE A 79 14.24 -14.25 -1.47
CA PHE A 79 14.21 -12.85 -1.07
C PHE A 79 13.17 -12.06 -1.87
N VAL A 80 13.08 -12.32 -3.17
CA VAL A 80 12.07 -11.73 -4.05
C VAL A 80 10.66 -12.13 -3.61
N THR A 81 10.43 -13.40 -3.28
CA THR A 81 9.13 -13.90 -2.82
C THR A 81 8.72 -13.27 -1.49
N ILE A 82 9.62 -13.19 -0.50
CA ILE A 82 9.33 -12.57 0.80
C ILE A 82 8.92 -11.11 0.62
N LYS A 83 9.65 -10.35 -0.20
CA LYS A 83 9.34 -8.95 -0.50
C LYS A 83 7.94 -8.79 -1.10
N LEU A 84 7.57 -9.70 -2.00
CA LEU A 84 6.27 -9.70 -2.68
C LEU A 84 5.13 -10.05 -1.71
N MET A 85 5.34 -11.02 -0.82
CA MET A 85 4.37 -11.39 0.22
C MET A 85 4.11 -10.24 1.20
N ILE A 86 5.16 -9.56 1.67
CA ILE A 86 5.03 -8.41 2.57
C ILE A 86 4.21 -7.29 1.90
N LEU A 87 4.46 -7.04 0.61
CA LEU A 87 3.75 -6.03 -0.16
C LEU A 87 2.27 -6.39 -0.35
N LEU A 88 1.96 -7.66 -0.63
CA LEU A 88 0.59 -8.15 -0.74
C LEU A 88 -0.16 -8.06 0.59
N ILE A 89 0.47 -8.43 1.71
CA ILE A 89 -0.14 -8.38 3.04
C ILE A 89 -0.39 -6.92 3.45
N GLY A 90 0.58 -6.03 3.25
CA GLY A 90 0.41 -4.59 3.53
C GLY A 90 -0.71 -3.96 2.70
N SER A 91 -0.73 -4.23 1.39
CA SER A 91 -1.76 -3.73 0.47
C SER A 91 -3.15 -4.25 0.82
N SER A 92 -3.29 -5.56 1.08
CA SER A 92 -4.58 -6.16 1.45
C SER A 92 -5.10 -5.64 2.79
N SER A 93 -4.23 -5.41 3.79
CA SER A 93 -4.62 -4.82 5.06
C SER A 93 -5.23 -3.42 4.89
N ILE A 94 -4.60 -2.57 4.08
CA ILE A 94 -5.10 -1.23 3.75
C ILE A 94 -6.42 -1.34 2.98
N PHE A 95 -6.52 -2.27 2.03
CA PHE A 95 -7.75 -2.51 1.28
C PHE A 95 -8.91 -2.93 2.19
N THR A 96 -8.67 -3.83 3.15
CA THR A 96 -9.68 -4.25 4.12
C THR A 96 -10.12 -3.09 5.01
N ALA A 97 -9.19 -2.24 5.47
CA ALA A 97 -9.54 -1.04 6.23
C ALA A 97 -10.47 -0.11 5.43
N LEU A 98 -10.14 0.14 4.16
CA LEU A 98 -10.96 0.95 3.27
C LEU A 98 -12.34 0.30 3.03
N PHE A 99 -12.40 -1.02 2.89
CA PHE A 99 -13.66 -1.74 2.71
C PHE A 99 -14.57 -1.63 3.93
N ILE A 100 -14.02 -1.76 5.14
CA ILE A 100 -14.76 -1.56 6.40
C ILE A 100 -15.29 -0.13 6.47
N TYR A 101 -14.46 0.86 6.13
CA TYR A 101 -14.89 2.26 6.08
C TYR A 101 -16.03 2.48 5.09
N MET A 102 -15.93 1.93 3.89
CA MET A 102 -16.95 2.06 2.83
C MET A 102 -18.29 1.43 3.22
N ASN A 103 -18.27 0.30 3.92
CA ASN A 103 -19.50 -0.36 4.37
C ASN A 103 -20.16 0.37 5.55
N HIS A 104 -19.40 1.15 6.31
CA HIS A 104 -19.92 1.83 7.49
C HIS A 104 -20.35 3.28 7.22
N PHE A 105 -19.72 3.95 6.26
CA PHE A 105 -19.94 5.35 5.95
C PHE A 105 -20.51 5.53 4.54
N ASP A 106 -21.82 5.73 4.47
CA ASP A 106 -22.59 5.77 3.22
C ASP A 106 -22.58 7.15 2.54
N ASN A 107 -21.41 7.77 2.36
CA ASN A 107 -21.33 9.11 1.79
C ASN A 107 -20.31 9.27 0.64
N GLU A 108 -20.73 10.03 -0.38
CA GLU A 108 -20.19 10.01 -1.75
C GLU A 108 -18.81 10.70 -1.90
N ARG A 109 -18.46 11.64 -1.02
CA ARG A 109 -17.23 12.45 -1.12
C ARG A 109 -15.95 11.75 -0.65
N SER A 110 -16.05 10.74 0.22
CA SER A 110 -14.88 10.00 0.72
C SER A 110 -14.52 8.81 -0.18
N ARG A 111 -15.46 8.37 -1.03
CA ARG A 111 -15.30 7.30 -2.02
C ARG A 111 -14.18 7.56 -3.02
N THR A 112 -13.97 8.82 -3.43
CA THR A 112 -13.01 9.19 -4.50
C THR A 112 -11.55 9.13 -4.04
N LEU A 113 -11.24 9.54 -2.81
CA LEU A 113 -9.89 9.42 -2.25
C LEU A 113 -9.53 7.97 -1.94
N CYS A 114 -10.49 7.18 -1.42
CA CYS A 114 -10.33 5.74 -1.23
C CYS A 114 -10.07 5.00 -2.55
N THR A 115 -10.84 5.28 -3.60
CA THR A 115 -10.67 4.63 -4.92
C THR A 115 -9.35 4.97 -5.59
N ILE A 116 -8.83 6.20 -5.44
CA ILE A 116 -7.50 6.57 -5.92
C ILE A 116 -6.40 5.79 -5.18
N GLY A 117 -6.52 5.63 -3.85
CA GLY A 117 -5.58 4.82 -3.06
C GLY A 117 -5.59 3.34 -3.45
N VAL A 118 -6.77 2.75 -3.66
CA VAL A 118 -6.92 1.37 -4.16
C VAL A 118 -6.30 1.22 -5.54
N MET A 119 -6.57 2.16 -6.46
CA MET A 119 -6.00 2.09 -7.81
C MET A 119 -4.48 2.17 -7.81
N LEU A 120 -3.88 3.00 -6.95
CA LEU A 120 -2.42 3.09 -6.83
C LEU A 120 -1.80 1.83 -6.20
N ALA A 121 -2.47 1.21 -5.22
CA ALA A 121 -2.03 -0.04 -4.61
C ALA A 121 -2.11 -1.22 -5.59
N VAL A 122 -3.17 -1.29 -6.40
CA VAL A 122 -3.34 -2.30 -7.45
C VAL A 122 -2.30 -2.13 -8.57
N GLN A 123 -2.00 -0.89 -8.96
CA GLN A 123 -0.94 -0.60 -9.93
C GLN A 123 0.44 -1.09 -9.45
N ALA A 124 0.76 -0.95 -8.17
CA ALA A 124 2.03 -1.43 -7.60
C ALA A 124 2.17 -2.97 -7.61
N VAL A 125 1.07 -3.69 -7.37
CA VAL A 125 1.04 -5.17 -7.40
C VAL A 125 1.17 -5.67 -8.84
N ILE A 126 0.41 -5.08 -9.78
CA ILE A 126 0.44 -5.46 -11.19
C ILE A 126 1.83 -5.26 -11.78
N LEU A 127 2.50 -4.13 -11.50
CA LEU A 127 3.84 -3.87 -12.02
C LEU A 127 4.88 -4.87 -11.51
N ASN A 128 4.77 -5.29 -10.24
CA ASN A 128 5.66 -6.32 -9.68
C ASN A 128 5.39 -7.72 -10.26
N LEU A 129 4.14 -8.07 -10.57
CA LEU A 129 3.77 -9.33 -11.24
C LEU A 129 4.32 -9.40 -12.68
N PHE A 130 4.24 -8.31 -13.43
CA PHE A 130 4.87 -8.20 -14.76
C PHE A 130 6.40 -8.30 -14.70
N ASN A 131 7.02 -7.78 -13.63
CA ASN A 131 8.47 -7.92 -13.41
C ASN A 131 8.88 -9.37 -13.07
N CYS A 132 8.08 -10.10 -12.31
CA CYS A 132 8.33 -11.53 -12.04
C CYS A 132 8.19 -12.38 -13.31
N THR A 133 7.15 -12.16 -14.11
CA THR A 133 6.91 -12.94 -15.34
C THR A 133 7.94 -12.65 -16.44
N SER A 134 8.44 -11.41 -16.54
CA SER A 134 9.53 -11.06 -17.46
C SER A 134 10.87 -11.69 -17.06
N LYS A 135 11.21 -11.75 -15.76
CA LYS A 135 12.40 -12.49 -15.28
C LYS A 135 12.31 -13.99 -15.60
N GLN A 136 11.13 -14.61 -15.52
CA GLN A 136 10.96 -16.02 -15.90
C GLN A 136 11.14 -16.27 -17.42
N LYS A 137 10.69 -15.35 -18.27
CA LYS A 137 10.90 -15.46 -19.73
C LYS A 137 12.38 -15.41 -20.15
N GLN A 138 13.25 -14.83 -19.33
CA GLN A 138 14.68 -14.72 -19.63
C GLN A 138 15.51 -15.91 -19.16
N SER A 139 14.94 -16.80 -18.33
CA SER A 139 15.59 -18.03 -17.88
C SER A 139 15.26 -19.26 -18.75
N TYR A 140 14.40 -19.10 -19.77
CA TYR A 140 14.01 -20.16 -20.72
C TYR A 140 14.54 -19.88 -22.15
N LYS A 141 15.57 -19.05 -22.28
CA LYS A 141 16.20 -18.72 -23.57
C LYS A 141 17.70 -18.83 -23.48
#